data_AF-A0A7G8UKQ6-F1
#
_entry.id   AF-A0A7G8UKQ6-F1
#
_cell.length_a   1.000
_cell.length_b   1.000
_cell.length_c   1.000
_cell.angle_alpha   90.00
_cell.angle_beta   90.00
_cell.angle_gamma   90.00
#
_symmetry.space_group_name_H-M   'P 1'
#
loop_
_entity.id
_entity.type
_entity.pdbx_description
1 polymer ?
#
loop_
_entity_poly.entity_id
_entity_poly.type
_entity_poly.pdbx_seq_one_letter_code
_entity_poly.pdbx_strand_id
1 'polypeptide(L)'
;MRVGFSILKEIKDKRTAISGQVYGIKDIEFERMVKLLEKQGYLERVLRVGDRFSLKPARLSEKGERFLMEHAELADEYPDSMEELKEWVRADRAKE
;
A
#
# COMPACT_ATOMS: atom_id res chain seq x y z
N MET A 1 0.18 -10.70 0.16
CA MET A 1 1.25 -9.75 0.58
C MET A 1 1.37 -8.49 -0.31
N ARG A 2 1.07 -8.55 -1.62
CA ARG A 2 1.38 -7.51 -2.62
C ARG A 2 0.72 -6.14 -2.39
N VAL A 3 -0.50 -6.11 -1.85
CA VAL A 3 -1.20 -4.85 -1.54
C VAL A 3 -0.43 -4.01 -0.51
N GLY A 4 0.02 -4.63 0.58
CA GLY A 4 0.75 -3.93 1.63
C GLY A 4 2.07 -3.35 1.12
N PHE A 5 2.82 -4.14 0.35
CA PHE A 5 4.05 -3.69 -0.31
C PHE A 5 3.79 -2.49 -1.23
N SER A 6 2.80 -2.59 -2.12
CA SER A 6 2.48 -1.52 -3.07
C SER A 6 2.07 -0.23 -2.35
N ILE A 7 1.25 -0.30 -1.29
CA ILE A 7 0.88 0.91 -0.52
C ILE A 7 2.12 1.61 0.03
N LEU A 8 3.06 0.87 0.61
CA LEU A 8 4.30 1.43 1.13
C LEU A 8 5.16 2.01 -0.01
N LYS A 9 5.30 1.30 -1.13
CA LYS A 9 6.05 1.77 -2.29
C LYS A 9 5.47 3.08 -2.87
N GLU A 10 4.16 3.16 -3.06
CA GLU A 10 3.49 4.35 -3.60
C GLU A 10 3.64 5.56 -2.66
N ILE A 11 3.58 5.34 -1.34
CA ILE A 11 3.84 6.40 -0.36
C ILE A 11 5.30 6.86 -0.41
N LYS A 12 6.26 5.93 -0.51
CA LYS A 12 7.69 6.25 -0.67
C LYS A 12 7.94 7.08 -1.93
N ASP A 13 7.27 6.73 -3.03
CA ASP A 13 7.35 7.43 -4.32
C ASP A 13 6.50 8.72 -4.36
N LYS A 14 5.89 9.12 -3.23
CA LYS A 14 4.99 10.28 -3.09
C LYS A 14 3.75 10.22 -3.99
N ARG A 15 3.41 9.05 -4.52
CA ARG A 15 2.22 8.75 -5.32
C ARG A 15 1.05 8.36 -4.42
N THR A 16 0.57 9.32 -3.64
CA THR A 16 -0.43 9.08 -2.58
C THR A 16 -1.89 9.08 -3.06
N ALA A 17 -2.12 9.19 -4.37
CA ALA A 17 -3.44 9.14 -5.01
C ALA A 17 -3.88 7.67 -5.27
N ILE A 18 -3.88 6.86 -4.21
CA ILE A 18 -4.25 5.45 -4.24
C ILE A 18 -5.49 5.17 -3.39
N SER A 19 -6.29 4.20 -3.82
CA SER A 19 -7.55 3.79 -3.18
C SER A 19 -7.82 2.31 -3.38
N GLY A 20 -8.86 1.76 -2.75
CA GLY A 20 -9.23 0.37 -2.97
C GLY A 20 -9.54 0.07 -4.44
N GLN A 21 -10.14 1.03 -5.14
CA GLN A 21 -10.45 0.89 -6.57
C GLN A 21 -9.21 0.66 -7.44
N VAL A 22 -8.10 1.35 -7.16
CA VAL A 22 -6.81 1.16 -7.85
C VAL A 22 -6.33 -0.28 -7.70
N TYR A 23 -6.50 -0.86 -6.52
CA TYR A 23 -6.14 -2.24 -6.22
C TYR A 23 -7.21 -3.27 -6.58
N GLY A 24 -8.37 -2.84 -7.09
CA GLY A 24 -9.52 -3.71 -7.36
C GLY A 24 -10.14 -4.34 -6.11
N ILE A 25 -10.04 -3.68 -4.96
CA ILE A 25 -10.62 -4.09 -3.67
C ILE A 25 -11.62 -3.04 -3.17
N LYS A 26 -12.42 -3.36 -2.14
CA LYS A 26 -13.33 -2.37 -1.55
C LYS A 26 -12.51 -1.33 -0.75
N ASP A 27 -12.94 -0.07 -0.77
CA ASP A 27 -12.25 1.00 -0.02
C ASP A 27 -12.16 0.71 1.49
N ILE A 28 -13.15 0.00 2.05
CA ILE A 28 -13.11 -0.46 3.45
C ILE A 28 -12.00 -1.50 3.70
N GLU A 29 -11.70 -2.37 2.72
CA GLU A 29 -10.58 -3.33 2.82
C GLU A 29 -9.25 -2.58 2.71
N PHE A 30 -9.16 -1.60 1.81
CA PHE A 30 -8.00 -0.73 1.67
C PHE A 30 -7.70 0.06 2.95
N GLU A 31 -8.72 0.69 3.53
CA GLU A 31 -8.57 1.44 4.79
C GLU A 31 -8.12 0.52 5.94
N ARG A 32 -8.66 -0.70 6.02
CA ARG A 32 -8.22 -1.71 7.01
C ARG A 32 -6.75 -2.07 6.81
N MET A 33 -6.29 -2.22 5.58
CA MET A 33 -4.89 -2.49 5.27
C MET A 33 -3.99 -1.31 5.70
N VAL A 34 -4.37 -0.07 5.38
CA VAL A 34 -3.64 1.12 5.83
C VAL A 34 -3.56 1.19 7.35
N LYS A 35 -4.67 0.93 8.06
CA LYS A 35 -4.69 0.84 9.53
C LYS A 35 -3.78 -0.26 10.07
N LEU A 36 -3.73 -1.41 9.39
CA LEU A 36 -2.86 -2.52 9.78
C LEU A 36 -1.38 -2.14 9.64
N LEU A 37 -0.99 -1.55 8.51
CA LEU A 37 0.38 -1.08 8.26
C LEU A 37 0.82 -0.01 9.29
N GLU A 38 -0.08 0.92 9.61
CA GLU A 38 0.12 1.93 10.65
C GLU A 38 0.28 1.28 12.03
N LYS A 39 -0.63 0.38 12.42
CA LYS A 39 -0.58 -0.34 13.71
C LYS A 39 0.67 -1.22 13.86
N GLN A 40 1.14 -1.82 12.77
CA GLN A 40 2.36 -2.64 12.75
C GLN A 40 3.64 -1.80 12.68
N GLY A 41 3.51 -0.47 12.59
CA GLY A 41 4.63 0.46 12.61
C GLY A 41 5.41 0.54 11.30
N TYR A 42 4.81 0.17 10.16
CA TYR A 42 5.43 0.37 8.83
C TYR A 42 5.16 1.77 8.28
N LEU A 43 4.04 2.37 8.69
CA LEU A 43 3.55 3.65 8.20
C LEU A 43 3.28 4.60 9.37
N GLU A 44 3.62 5.88 9.18
CA GLU A 44 3.36 6.94 10.14
C GLU A 44 2.59 8.09 9.49
N ARG A 45 1.99 8.96 10.33
CA ARG A 45 1.39 10.25 9.92
C ARG A 45 0.25 10.13 8.91
N VAL A 46 -0.56 9.07 8.99
CA VAL A 46 -1.81 9.02 8.23
C VAL A 46 -2.77 10.08 8.81
N LEU A 47 -3.16 11.04 8.00
CA LEU A 47 -4.11 12.07 8.44
C LEU A 47 -5.51 11.49 8.47
N ARG A 48 -6.25 11.69 9.57
CA ARG A 48 -7.65 11.29 9.73
C ARG A 48 -8.49 12.47 10.16
N VAL A 49 -9.63 12.69 9.51
CA VAL A 49 -10.60 13.75 9.82
C VAL A 49 -12.01 13.15 9.67
N GLY A 50 -12.66 12.89 10.80
CA GLY A 50 -13.92 12.14 10.83
C GLY A 50 -13.74 10.76 10.20
N ASP A 51 -14.64 10.40 9.29
CA ASP A 51 -14.62 9.12 8.56
C ASP A 51 -13.67 9.12 7.34
N ARG A 52 -12.92 10.21 7.12
CA ARG A 52 -11.99 10.34 6.00
C ARG A 52 -10.55 10.20 6.47
N PHE A 53 -9.70 9.68 5.59
CA PHE A 53 -8.26 9.67 5.79
C PHE A 53 -7.52 10.14 4.54
N SER A 54 -6.27 10.56 4.72
CA SER A 54 -5.38 11.00 3.65
C SER A 54 -3.98 10.43 3.86
N LEU A 55 -3.43 9.86 2.78
CA LEU A 55 -2.06 9.37 2.72
C LEU A 55 -1.06 10.44 2.32
N LYS A 56 -1.49 11.66 1.93
CA LYS A 56 -0.58 12.74 1.52
C LYS A 56 0.53 13.07 2.54
N PRO A 57 0.25 13.16 3.86
CA PRO A 57 1.30 13.41 4.85
C PRO A 57 1.95 12.13 5.39
N ALA A 58 1.48 10.96 4.93
CA ALA A 58 1.97 9.68 5.42
C ALA A 58 3.41 9.44 4.94
N ARG A 59 4.19 8.76 5.76
CA ARG A 59 5.58 8.40 5.47
C ARG A 59 5.92 7.03 6.03
N LEU A 60 6.90 6.38 5.44
CA LEU A 60 7.40 5.13 5.96
C LEU A 60 8.19 5.39 7.25
N SER A 61 8.06 4.46 8.20
CA SER A 61 9.02 4.34 9.29
C SER A 61 10.30 3.65 8.78
N GLU A 62 11.33 3.57 9.62
CA GLU A 62 12.51 2.74 9.33
C GLU A 62 12.14 1.27 9.06
N LYS A 63 11.15 0.75 9.78
CA LYS A 63 10.62 -0.61 9.59
C LYS A 63 9.94 -0.75 8.22
N GLY A 64 9.20 0.27 7.79
CA GLY A 64 8.59 0.34 6.45
C GLY A 64 9.63 0.32 5.33
N GLU A 65 10.68 1.13 5.47
CA GLU A 65 11.81 1.16 4.52
C GLU A 65 12.51 -0.20 4.44
N ARG A 66 12.76 -0.82 5.60
CA ARG A 66 13.40 -2.15 5.68
C ARG A 66 12.55 -3.23 5.02
N PHE A 67 11.25 -3.21 5.26
CA PHE A 67 10.33 -4.15 4.62
C PHE A 67 10.39 -4.07 3.09
N LEU A 68 10.47 -2.86 2.52
CA LEU A 68 10.62 -2.69 1.08
C LEU A 68 11.96 -3.24 0.55
N MET A 69 13.04 -3.10 1.32
CA MET A 69 14.35 -3.65 0.96
C MET A 69 14.40 -5.18 1.03
N GLU A 70 13.75 -5.77 2.03
CA GLU A 70 13.67 -7.22 2.21
C GLU A 70 12.82 -7.93 1.15
N HIS A 71 11.94 -7.18 0.47
CA HIS A 71 11.07 -7.68 -0.61
C HIS A 71 11.39 -7.00 -1.94
N ALA A 72 12.66 -6.76 -2.22
CA ALA A 72 13.12 -6.07 -3.43
C ALA A 72 12.68 -6.78 -4.72
N GLU A 73 12.49 -8.11 -4.69
CA GLU A 73 11.96 -8.89 -5.80
C GLU A 73 10.55 -8.43 -6.24
N LEU A 74 9.74 -7.92 -5.31
CA LEU A 74 8.43 -7.35 -5.64
C LEU A 74 8.55 -5.97 -6.28
N ALA A 75 9.67 -5.28 -6.09
CA ALA A 75 9.97 -4.03 -6.78
C ALA A 75 10.37 -4.29 -8.25
N ASP A 76 11.10 -5.37 -8.50
CA ASP A 76 11.53 -5.77 -9.85
C ASP A 76 10.35 -6.18 -10.74
N GLU A 77 9.35 -6.85 -10.14
CA GLU A 77 8.10 -7.22 -10.81
C GLU A 77 6.99 -6.16 -10.68
N TYR A 78 7.34 -4.94 -10.26
CA TYR A 78 6.32 -3.94 -9.94
C TYR A 78 5.64 -3.40 -11.21
N PRO A 79 4.31 -3.40 -11.28
CA PRO A 79 3.59 -2.96 -12.47
C PRO A 79 3.77 -1.47 -12.81
N ASP A 80 3.85 -1.18 -14.11
CA ASP A 80 3.97 0.19 -14.63
C ASP A 80 2.61 0.87 -14.84
N SER A 81 1.53 0.08 -14.99
CA SER A 81 0.17 0.57 -15.20
C SER A 81 -0.80 0.19 -14.09
N MET A 82 -1.89 0.96 -13.95
CA MET A 82 -2.95 0.66 -12.97
C MET A 82 -3.70 -0.64 -13.28
N GLU A 83 -3.86 -0.99 -14.56
CA GLU A 83 -4.51 -2.25 -14.96
C GLU A 83 -3.66 -3.45 -14.53
N GLU A 84 -2.36 -3.42 -14.82
CA GLU A 84 -1.43 -4.47 -14.41
C GLU A 84 -1.28 -4.51 -12.88
N LEU A 85 -1.29 -3.37 -12.19
CA LEU A 85 -1.27 -3.31 -10.72
C LEU A 85 -2.44 -4.09 -10.11
N LYS A 86 -3.62 -3.91 -10.66
CA LYS A 86 -4.84 -4.60 -10.23
C LYS A 86 -4.74 -6.11 -10.45
N GLU A 87 -4.21 -6.54 -11.59
CA GLU A 87 -4.01 -7.97 -11.88
C GLU A 87 -2.92 -8.60 -11.01
N TRP A 88 -1.81 -7.90 -10.82
CA TRP A 88 -0.68 -8.31 -9.99
C TRP A 88 -1.12 -8.54 -8.54
N VAL A 89 -1.93 -7.63 -7.99
CA VAL A 89 -2.54 -7.78 -6.66
C VAL A 89 -3.52 -8.95 -6.59
N ARG A 90 -4.37 -9.13 -7.61
CA ARG A 90 -5.32 -10.26 -7.66
C ARG A 90 -4.63 -11.62 -7.65
N ALA A 91 -3.53 -11.76 -8.39
CA ALA A 91 -2.77 -13.00 -8.48
C ALA A 91 -2.17 -13.46 -7.12
N ASP A 92 -1.91 -12.53 -6.21
CA ASP A 92 -1.44 -12.83 -4.85
C ASP A 92 -2.59 -13.25 -3.94
N ARG A 93 -3.75 -12.59 -4.03
CA ARG A 93 -4.94 -12.98 -3.25
C ARG A 93 -5.55 -14.31 -3.66
N ALA A 94 -5.36 -14.76 -4.90
CA ALA A 94 -5.88 -16.05 -5.38
C ALA A 94 -5.07 -17.26 -4.86
N LYS A 95 -3.92 -17.01 -4.23
CA LYS A 95 -3.03 -18.05 -3.66
C LYS A 95 -3.19 -18.21 -2.15
N GLU A 96 -4.00 -17.35 -1.51
CA GLU A 96 -4.38 -17.39 -0.09
C GLU A 96 -5.75 -18.07 0.07
#